data_AF-A0A1E7X7K1-F1
#
_entry.id   AF-A0A1E7X7K1-F1
#
_cell.length_a   1.000
_cell.length_b   1.000
_cell.length_c   1.000
_cell.angle_alpha   90.00
_cell.angle_beta   90.00
_cell.angle_gamma   90.00
#
_symmetry.space_group_name_H-M   'P 1'
#
loop_
_entity.id
_entity.type
_entity.pdbx_description
1 polymer ?
#
loop_
_entity_poly.entity_id
_entity_poly.type
_entity_poly.pdbx_seq_one_letter_code
_entity_poly.pdbx_strand_id
1 'polypeptide(L)'
;MKQVDDLLKAKPTCVRNKRGTKCAYNDGRIEITFINGKADWITVNGLEQIPFTDAGIVRLGFSEKSPAFRSPVVMRWNGLPGVLEVSMFKGQTGTDYAYIKVKTP
;
A
#
# COMPACT_ATOMS: atom_id res chain seq x y z
N MET A 1 11.62 -9.91 -5.80
CA MET A 1 12.00 -9.53 -4.42
C MET A 1 13.23 -8.64 -4.38
N LYS A 2 14.40 -9.03 -4.92
CA LYS A 2 15.62 -8.20 -4.96
C LYS A 2 15.40 -6.72 -5.36
N GLN A 3 14.61 -6.47 -6.42
CA GLN A 3 14.29 -5.11 -6.86
C GLN A 3 13.66 -4.24 -5.76
N VAL A 4 12.79 -4.83 -4.93
CA VAL A 4 12.11 -4.12 -3.83
C VAL A 4 13.09 -3.85 -2.70
N ASP A 5 13.94 -4.83 -2.37
CA ASP A 5 14.95 -4.69 -1.33
C ASP A 5 15.93 -3.55 -1.68
N ASP A 6 16.34 -3.48 -2.95
CA ASP A 6 17.20 -2.41 -3.48
C ASP A 6 16.48 -1.04 -3.44
N LEU A 7 15.20 -0.99 -3.81
CA LEU A 7 14.39 0.25 -3.82
C LEU A 7 14.18 0.80 -2.40
N LEU A 8 13.85 -0.07 -1.45
CA LEU A 8 13.59 0.30 -0.06
C LEU A 8 14.88 0.44 0.75
N LYS A 9 16.03 0.02 0.20
CA LYS A 9 17.33 -0.01 0.88
C LYS A 9 17.26 -0.73 2.23
N ALA A 10 16.42 -1.77 2.32
CA ALA A 10 16.09 -2.45 3.56
C ALA A 10 16.06 -3.96 3.36
N LYS A 11 16.49 -4.70 4.39
CA LYS A 11 16.36 -6.16 4.41
C LYS A 11 15.00 -6.54 5.01
N PRO A 12 14.19 -7.34 4.31
CA PRO A 12 12.91 -7.75 4.85
C PRO A 12 13.02 -8.92 5.82
N THR A 13 12.05 -9.02 6.72
CA THR A 13 11.70 -10.27 7.40
C THR A 13 10.54 -10.92 6.65
N CYS A 14 10.76 -12.11 6.09
CA CYS A 14 9.78 -12.79 5.25
C CYS A 14 9.25 -14.07 5.87
N VAL A 15 7.94 -14.31 5.72
CA VAL A 15 7.23 -15.52 6.11
C VAL A 15 6.47 -16.07 4.91
N ARG A 16 6.67 -17.35 4.61
CA ARG A 16 5.95 -18.05 3.55
C ARG A 16 4.66 -18.66 4.10
N ASN A 17 3.55 -18.50 3.38
CA ASN A 17 2.26 -19.10 3.71
C ASN A 17 1.59 -19.69 2.45
N LYS A 18 0.37 -20.23 2.60
CA LYS A 18 -0.39 -20.86 1.50
C LYS A 18 -0.69 -19.91 0.32
N ARG A 19 -0.75 -18.60 0.56
CA ARG A 19 -1.11 -17.56 -0.43
C ARG A 19 0.11 -16.90 -1.08
N GLY A 20 1.31 -17.05 -0.51
CA GLY A 20 2.53 -16.44 -1.03
C GLY A 20 3.59 -16.20 0.05
N THR A 21 4.54 -15.33 -0.25
CA THR A 21 5.56 -14.88 0.71
C THR A 21 5.22 -13.48 1.17
N LYS A 22 4.92 -13.30 2.47
CA LYS A 22 4.73 -11.98 3.07
C LYS A 22 6.07 -11.50 3.62
N CYS A 23 6.50 -10.31 3.23
CA CYS A 23 7.73 -9.67 3.69
C CYS A 23 7.41 -8.34 4.36
N ALA A 24 7.98 -8.12 5.54
CA ALA A 24 7.91 -6.85 6.26
C ALA A 24 9.25 -6.12 6.15
N TYR A 25 9.19 -4.84 5.78
CA TYR A 25 10.32 -3.92 5.67
C TYR A 25 10.17 -2.80 6.70
N ASN A 26 11.30 -2.21 7.12
CA ASN A 26 11.34 -1.06 8.03
C ASN A 26 10.47 -1.28 9.29
N ASP A 27 10.70 -2.40 9.98
CA ASP A 27 9.97 -2.80 11.19
C ASP A 27 8.44 -2.87 11.02
N GLY A 28 7.99 -3.30 9.84
CA GLY A 28 6.55 -3.48 9.53
C GLY A 28 5.85 -2.24 8.99
N ARG A 29 6.58 -1.13 8.76
CA ARG A 29 6.02 0.04 8.09
C ARG A 29 5.58 -0.25 6.66
N ILE A 30 6.25 -1.17 5.98
CA ILE A 30 5.86 -1.62 4.64
C ILE A 30 5.76 -3.14 4.69
N GLU A 31 4.58 -3.67 4.38
CA GLU A 31 4.36 -5.10 4.24
C GLU A 31 3.99 -5.43 2.80
N ILE A 32 4.62 -6.43 2.21
CA ILE A 32 4.38 -6.83 0.81
C ILE A 32 4.14 -8.33 0.76
N THR A 33 3.00 -8.73 0.20
CA THR A 33 2.71 -10.11 -0.16
C THR A 33 3.12 -10.35 -1.59
N PHE A 34 4.03 -11.29 -1.79
CA PHE A 34 4.50 -11.73 -3.09
C PHE A 34 3.78 -13.03 -3.51
N ILE A 35 3.16 -13.03 -4.68
CA ILE A 35 2.57 -14.22 -5.33
C ILE A 35 3.40 -14.50 -6.58
N ASN A 36 3.88 -15.74 -6.73
CA ASN A 36 4.76 -16.14 -7.84
C ASN A 36 5.98 -15.21 -8.03
N GLY A 37 6.52 -14.70 -6.92
CA GLY A 37 7.68 -13.80 -6.91
C GLY A 37 7.39 -12.33 -7.28
N LYS A 38 6.14 -11.99 -7.58
CA LYS A 38 5.68 -10.62 -7.93
C LYS A 38 4.90 -10.02 -6.77
N ALA A 39 5.04 -8.71 -6.56
CA ALA A 39 4.27 -7.99 -5.54
C ALA A 39 2.78 -7.98 -5.92
N ASP A 40 1.92 -8.36 -4.98
CA ASP A 40 0.47 -8.47 -5.20
C ASP A 40 -0.29 -7.53 -4.26
N TRP A 41 -0.01 -7.60 -2.95
CA TRP A 41 -0.61 -6.74 -1.92
C TRP A 41 0.46 -5.99 -1.16
N ILE A 42 0.29 -4.68 -1.03
CA ILE A 42 1.21 -3.81 -0.30
C ILE A 42 0.42 -3.05 0.77
N THR A 43 0.84 -3.14 2.02
CA THR A 43 0.35 -2.31 3.12
C THR A 43 1.43 -1.32 3.50
N VAL A 44 1.07 -0.04 3.60
CA VAL A 44 1.96 1.03 4.07
C VAL A 44 1.35 1.64 5.33
N ASN A 45 2.01 1.44 6.46
CA ASN A 45 1.60 1.92 7.78
C ASN A 45 2.34 3.22 8.16
N GLY A 46 1.90 3.87 9.23
CA GLY A 46 2.58 5.08 9.76
C GLY A 46 2.34 6.30 8.86
N LEU A 47 1.10 6.47 8.42
CA LEU A 47 0.69 7.53 7.50
C LEU A 47 -0.07 8.67 8.21
N GLU A 48 0.08 8.82 9.53
CA GLU A 48 -0.74 9.72 10.35
C GLU A 48 -0.61 11.18 9.93
N GLN A 49 0.55 11.56 9.39
CA GLN A 49 0.85 12.87 8.79
C GLN A 49 0.18 13.11 7.42
N ILE A 50 -0.38 12.08 6.79
CA ILE A 50 -1.10 12.19 5.52
C ILE A 50 -2.57 12.48 5.82
N PRO A 51 -3.12 13.62 5.38
CA PRO A 51 -4.52 13.95 5.60
C PRO A 51 -5.44 12.90 4.95
N PHE A 52 -6.48 12.48 5.68
CA PHE A 52 -7.53 11.59 5.17
C PHE A 52 -8.50 12.39 4.28
N THR A 53 -8.01 12.82 3.11
CA THR A 53 -8.72 13.63 2.09
C THR A 53 -8.39 13.13 0.69
N ASP A 54 -9.08 13.63 -0.35
CA ASP A 54 -8.80 13.24 -1.74
C ASP A 54 -7.35 13.48 -2.16
N ALA A 55 -6.77 14.61 -1.71
CA ALA A 55 -5.39 14.96 -1.97
C ALA A 55 -4.36 14.04 -1.29
N GLY A 56 -4.80 13.20 -0.34
CA GLY A 56 -3.93 12.25 0.35
C GLY A 56 -3.24 11.26 -0.61
N ILE A 57 -3.90 10.89 -1.72
CA ILE A 57 -3.33 9.97 -2.71
C ILE A 57 -2.07 10.52 -3.40
N VAL A 58 -1.93 11.85 -3.47
CA VAL A 58 -0.75 12.50 -4.03
C VAL A 58 0.49 12.23 -3.18
N ARG A 59 0.32 12.14 -1.85
CA ARG A 59 1.41 11.76 -0.93
C ARG A 59 1.85 10.31 -1.10
N LEU A 60 1.02 9.46 -1.71
CA LEU A 60 1.36 8.08 -2.07
C LEU A 60 2.00 7.97 -3.46
N GLY A 61 2.26 9.10 -4.14
CA GLY A 61 2.94 9.13 -5.44
C GLY A 61 2.02 9.00 -6.65
N PHE A 62 0.70 9.09 -6.47
CA PHE A 62 -0.27 9.07 -7.56
C PHE A 62 -0.66 10.49 -7.97
N SER A 63 -1.16 10.66 -9.20
CA SER A 63 -1.81 11.91 -9.60
C SER A 63 -3.10 12.12 -8.81
N GLU A 64 -3.48 13.39 -8.64
CA GLU A 64 -4.75 13.74 -8.01
C GLU A 64 -5.92 13.10 -8.76
N LYS A 65 -6.81 12.45 -8.01
CA LYS A 65 -8.00 11.77 -8.52
C LYS A 65 -9.02 11.67 -7.40
N SER A 66 -10.30 11.83 -7.71
CA SER A 66 -11.36 11.56 -6.74
C SER A 66 -11.51 10.05 -6.48
N PRO A 67 -11.81 9.63 -5.25
CA PRO A 67 -12.02 8.24 -4.92
C PRO A 67 -13.28 7.71 -5.60
N ALA A 68 -13.21 6.48 -6.09
CA ALA A 68 -14.36 5.76 -6.64
C ALA A 68 -15.35 5.32 -5.55
N PHE A 69 -14.88 5.23 -4.30
CA PHE A 69 -15.71 4.93 -3.14
C PHE A 69 -15.21 5.69 -1.92
N ARG A 70 -16.16 6.23 -1.13
CA ARG A 70 -15.87 6.98 0.09
C ARG A 70 -16.85 6.59 1.20
N SER A 71 -16.31 6.43 2.39
CA SER A 71 -17.03 6.27 3.65
C SER A 71 -16.32 7.09 4.75
N PRO A 72 -16.88 7.20 5.97
CA PRO A 72 -16.22 7.89 7.07
C PRO A 72 -14.86 7.32 7.47
N VAL A 73 -14.58 6.06 7.13
CA VAL A 73 -13.37 5.33 7.57
C VAL A 73 -12.47 4.84 6.43
N VAL A 74 -12.96 4.84 5.18
CA VAL A 74 -12.21 4.36 4.01
C VAL A 74 -12.46 5.25 2.80
N MET A 75 -11.39 5.61 2.10
CA MET A 75 -11.44 6.11 0.72
C MET A 75 -10.74 5.12 -0.20
N ARG A 76 -11.31 4.86 -1.36
CA ARG A 76 -10.79 3.89 -2.32
C ARG A 76 -10.76 4.46 -3.72
N TRP A 77 -9.64 4.26 -4.40
CA TRP A 77 -9.40 4.64 -5.79
C TRP A 77 -9.15 3.39 -6.63
N ASN A 78 -9.70 3.37 -7.83
CA ASN A 78 -9.45 2.35 -8.85
C ASN A 78 -8.94 3.03 -10.14
N GLY A 79 -8.46 2.24 -11.11
CA GLY A 79 -7.99 2.77 -12.40
C GLY A 79 -6.83 3.76 -12.24
N LEU A 80 -5.92 3.48 -11.30
CA LEU A 80 -4.65 4.19 -11.15
C LEU A 80 -3.56 3.45 -11.93
N PRO A 81 -2.61 4.15 -12.57
CA PRO A 81 -1.53 3.48 -13.31
C PRO A 81 -0.76 2.49 -12.43
N GLY A 82 -0.55 1.27 -12.94
CA GLY A 82 0.28 0.25 -12.29
C GLY A 82 -0.38 -0.50 -11.12
N VAL A 83 -1.59 -0.14 -10.69
CA VAL A 83 -2.29 -0.78 -9.57
C VAL A 83 -3.78 -1.00 -9.88
N LEU A 84 -4.40 -2.01 -9.26
CA LEU A 84 -5.83 -2.25 -9.38
C LEU A 84 -6.63 -1.31 -8.47
N GLU A 85 -6.17 -1.18 -7.23
CA GLU A 85 -6.86 -0.44 -6.19
C GLU A 85 -5.87 0.14 -5.19
N VAL A 86 -6.17 1.35 -4.71
CA VAL A 86 -5.56 1.94 -3.52
C VAL A 86 -6.68 2.27 -2.55
N SER A 87 -6.58 1.80 -1.31
CA SER A 87 -7.49 2.13 -0.22
C SER A 87 -6.71 2.82 0.89
N MET A 88 -7.19 3.97 1.37
CA MET A 88 -6.68 4.63 2.56
C MET A 88 -7.68 4.43 3.69
N PHE A 89 -7.18 4.15 4.89
CA PHE A 89 -7.99 3.94 6.09
C PHE A 89 -7.78 5.10 7.06
N LYS A 90 -8.87 5.61 7.62
CA LYS A 90 -8.84 6.74 8.54
C LYS A 90 -8.25 6.30 9.89
N GLY A 91 -7.25 7.04 10.35
CA GLY A 91 -6.73 6.98 11.71
C GLY A 91 -7.33 8.06 12.60
N GLN A 92 -6.77 8.24 13.81
CA GLN A 92 -7.26 9.25 14.76
C GLN A 92 -7.00 10.69 14.27
N THR A 93 -5.82 10.94 13.70
CA THR A 93 -5.37 12.28 13.27
C THR A 93 -5.34 12.47 11.76
N GLY A 94 -5.21 11.37 11.00
CA GLY A 94 -5.06 11.40 9.55
C GLY A 94 -5.35 10.04 8.93
N THR A 95 -4.42 9.56 8.12
CA THR A 95 -4.48 8.21 7.54
C THR A 95 -3.73 7.25 8.44
N ASP A 96 -4.33 6.12 8.80
CA ASP A 96 -3.64 5.08 9.59
C ASP A 96 -2.67 4.30 8.68
N TYR A 97 -3.25 3.69 7.64
CA TYR A 97 -2.51 2.95 6.63
C TYR A 97 -3.15 3.06 5.25
N ALA A 98 -2.35 2.72 4.24
CA ALA A 98 -2.79 2.52 2.88
C ALA A 98 -2.64 1.04 2.49
N TYR A 99 -3.61 0.52 1.76
CA TYR A 99 -3.61 -0.81 1.20
C TYR A 99 -3.67 -0.72 -0.32
N ILE A 100 -2.68 -1.29 -0.99
CA ILE A 100 -2.49 -1.19 -2.43
C ILE A 100 -2.54 -2.59 -3.02
N LYS A 101 -3.50 -2.81 -3.91
CA LYS A 101 -3.64 -4.05 -4.67
C LYS A 101 -3.06 -3.85 -6.07
N VAL A 102 -2.09 -4.66 -6.43
CA VAL A 102 -1.39 -4.59 -7.71
C VAL A 102 -2.08 -5.49 -8.73
N LYS A 103 -1.99 -5.16 -10.01
CA LYS A 103 -2.41 -6.06 -11.09
C LYS A 103 -1.34 -7.12 -11.26
N THR A 104 -1.51 -8.27 -10.61
CA THR A 104 -0.65 -9.42 -10.90
C THR A 104 -1.01 -9.99 -12.28
N PRO A 105 -0.03 -10.11 -13.20
CA PRO A 105 -0.21 -10.78 -14.49
C PRO A 105 -0.42 -12.28 -14.34
#